data_AF-C0BVX0-F1
#
_entry.id   AF-C0BVX0-F1
#
_cell.length_a   1.000
_cell.length_b   1.000
_cell.length_c   1.000
_cell.angle_alpha   90.00
_cell.angle_beta   90.00
_cell.angle_gamma   90.00
#
_symmetry.space_group_name_H-M   'P 1'
#
loop_
_entity.id
_entity.type
_entity.pdbx_description
1 polymer ?
#
loop_
_entity_poly.entity_id
_entity_poly.type
_entity_poly.pdbx_seq_one_letter_code
_entity_poly.pdbx_strand_id
1 'polypeptide(L)' 'MSEISVLDLQNLRHLIGGYDTSHCKMTEYANEAKDPEVKKLFQDAANSAMKNKQDLMKFL' A
#
# COMPACT_ATOMS: atom_id res chain seq x y z
N MET A 1 -5.25 9.82 -24.48
CA MET A 1 -5.21 8.99 -23.26
C MET A 1 -5.08 7.57 -23.74
N SER A 2 -3.92 6.94 -23.51
CA SER A 2 -3.71 5.54 -23.89
C SER A 2 -4.77 4.70 -23.20
N GLU A 3 -5.56 3.94 -23.96
CA GLU A 3 -6.50 3.00 -23.37
C GLU A 3 -5.71 2.02 -22.50
N ILE A 4 -6.02 1.98 -21.21
CA ILE A 4 -5.44 1.00 -20.30
C ILE A 4 -5.91 -0.38 -20.79
N SER A 5 -4.98 -1.28 -21.07
CA SER A 5 -5.38 -2.62 -21.50
C SER A 5 -6.08 -3.35 -20.34
N VAL A 6 -6.90 -4.36 -20.65
CA VAL A 6 -7.57 -5.17 -19.61
C VAL A 6 -6.54 -5.79 -18.65
N LEU A 7 -5.37 -6.18 -19.16
CA LEU A 7 -4.28 -6.72 -18.36
C LEU A 7 -3.68 -5.65 -17.43
N ASP A 8 -3.45 -4.44 -17.95
CA ASP A 8 -2.94 -3.33 -17.14
C ASP A 8 -3.93 -2.91 -16.06
N LEU A 9 -5.24 -2.91 -16.36
CA LEU A 9 -6.30 -2.64 -15.39
C LEU A 9 -6.33 -3.71 -14.29
N GLN A 10 -6.17 -4.98 -14.65
CA GLN A 10 -6.11 -6.08 -13.69
C GLN A 10 -4.88 -5.95 -12.79
N ASN A 11 -3.71 -5.66 -13.38
CA ASN A 11 -2.48 -5.43 -12.64
C ASN A 11 -2.60 -4.23 -11.69
N LEU A 12 -3.20 -3.14 -12.15
CA LEU A 12 -3.42 -1.94 -11.34
C LEU A 12 -4.31 -2.23 -10.14
N ARG A 13 -5.43 -2.94 -10.35
CA ARG A 13 -6.33 -3.36 -9.25
C ARG A 13 -5.65 -4.31 -8.27
N HIS A 14 -4.85 -5.27 -8.78
CA HIS A 14 -4.10 -6.18 -7.94
C HIS A 14 -3.10 -5.43 -7.05
N LEU A 15 -2.34 -4.50 -7.62
CA LEU A 15 -1.39 -3.66 -6.86
C LEU A 15 -2.10 -2.80 -5.82
N ILE A 16 -3.22 -2.16 -6.17
CA ILE A 16 -4.02 -1.35 -5.23
C ILE A 16 -4.48 -2.20 -4.04
N GLY A 17 -5.05 -3.39 -4.28
CA GLY A 17 -5.45 -4.30 -3.22
C GLY A 17 -4.28 -4.86 -2.40
N GLY A 18 -3.13 -5.07 -3.04
CA GLY A 18 -1.88 -5.46 -2.37
C GLY A 18 -1.39 -4.39 -1.38
N TYR A 19 -1.55 -3.11 -1.72
CA TYR A 19 -1.19 -2.01 -0.81
C TYR A 19 -2.16 -1.86 0.36
N ASP A 20 -3.46 -2.13 0.20
CA ASP A 20 -4.40 -2.23 1.33
C ASP A 20 -3.97 -3.31 2.33
N THR A 21 -3.66 -4.50 1.81
CA THR A 21 -3.20 -5.62 2.65
C THR A 21 -1.89 -5.27 3.36
N SER A 22 -0.97 -4.62 2.66
CA SER A 22 0.32 -4.19 3.22
C SER A 22 0.13 -3.15 4.31
N HIS A 23 -0.74 -2.16 4.10
CA HIS A 23 -1.08 -1.14 5.11
C HIS A 23 -1.62 -1.78 6.40
N CYS A 24 -2.57 -2.71 6.30
CA CYS A 24 -3.11 -3.41 7.46
C CYS A 24 -2.03 -4.17 8.23
N LYS A 25 -1.21 -4.99 7.55
CA LYS A 25 -0.14 -5.76 8.18
C LYS A 25 0.91 -4.88 8.84
N MET A 26 1.37 -3.83 8.15
CA MET A 26 2.37 -2.92 8.72
C MET A 26 1.81 -2.16 9.93
N THR A 27 0.52 -1.81 9.92
CA THR A 27 -0.13 -1.20 11.09
C THR A 27 -0.20 -2.18 12.27
N GLU A 28 -0.55 -3.46 12.02
CA GLU A 28 -0.52 -4.50 13.04
C GLU A 28 0.87 -4.70 13.62
N TYR A 29 1.90 -4.80 12.76
CA TYR A 29 3.29 -4.94 13.21
C TYR A 29 3.78 -3.72 14.00
N ALA A 30 3.38 -2.50 13.62
CA ALA A 30 3.67 -1.30 14.41
C ALA A 30 3.02 -1.33 15.79
N ASN A 31 1.83 -1.91 15.91
CA ASN A 31 1.12 -2.03 17.19
C ASN A 31 1.75 -3.08 18.11
N GLU A 32 2.27 -4.17 17.55
CA GLU A 32 2.94 -5.24 18.31
C GLU A 32 4.41 -4.94 18.61
N ALA A 33 5.06 -4.05 17.83
CA ALA A 33 6.44 -3.64 18.03
C ALA A 33 6.63 -2.90 19.36
N LYS A 34 7.56 -3.40 20.18
CA LYS A 34 7.95 -2.80 21.46
C LYS A 34 9.09 -1.79 21.33
N ASP A 35 9.95 -2.01 20.35
CA ASP A 35 11.06 -1.10 20.06
C ASP A 35 10.53 0.15 19.33
N PRO A 36 10.83 1.38 19.82
CA PRO A 36 10.34 2.61 19.21
C PRO A 36 10.76 2.84 17.77
N GLU A 37 11.98 2.44 17.39
CA GLU A 37 12.49 2.63 16.03
C GLU A 37 11.82 1.64 15.07
N VAL A 38 11.67 0.38 15.49
CA VAL A 38 10.93 -0.65 14.73
C VAL A 38 9.46 -0.27 14.57
N LYS A 39 8.82 0.25 15.62
CA LYS A 39 7.45 0.74 15.54
C LYS A 39 7.31 1.87 14.52
N LYS A 40 8.23 2.83 14.54
CA LYS A 40 8.24 3.93 13.57
C LYS A 40 8.45 3.43 12.14
N LEU A 41 9.39 2.50 11.93
CA LEU A 41 9.62 1.88 10.63
C LEU A 41 8.33 1.29 10.04
N PHE A 42 7.59 0.50 10.83
CA PHE A 42 6.33 -0.09 10.39
C PHE A 42 5.24 0.96 10.15
N GLN A 43 5.15 1.99 10.99
CA GLN A 43 4.21 3.08 10.78
C GLN A 43 4.49 3.85 9.48
N ASP A 44 5.77 4.14 9.19
CA ASP A 44 6.19 4.80 7.96
C ASP A 44 5.92 3.92 6.73
N ALA A 45 6.12 2.60 6.84
CA ALA A 45 5.78 1.64 5.81
C ALA A 45 4.26 1.57 5.55
N ALA A 46 3.44 1.58 6.59
CA ALA A 46 1.98 1.63 6.46
C ALA A 46 1.54 2.91 5.72
N ASN A 47 2.05 4.07 6.13
CA ASN A 47 1.75 5.36 5.50
C ASN A 47 2.18 5.38 4.02
N SER A 48 3.36 4.83 3.72
CA SER A 48 3.88 4.72 2.35
C SER A 48 2.99 3.83 1.48
N ALA A 49 2.52 2.69 2.01
CA ALA A 49 1.60 1.81 1.30
C ALA A 49 0.29 2.53 0.94
N MET A 50 -0.28 3.30 1.87
CA MET A 50 -1.52 4.04 1.61
C MET A 50 -1.33 5.17 0.58
N LYS A 51 -0.18 5.85 0.62
CA LYS A 51 0.17 6.84 -0.40
C LYS A 51 0.31 6.21 -1.79
N ASN A 52 1.03 5.09 -1.89
CA ASN A 52 1.19 4.37 -3.16
C ASN A 52 -0.16 3.90 -3.72
N LYS A 53 -1.06 3.41 -2.85
CA LYS A 53 -2.44 3.08 -3.22
C LYS A 53 -3.16 4.28 -3.84
N GLN A 54 -3.12 5.44 -3.19
CA GLN A 54 -3.77 6.66 -3.68
C GLN A 54 -3.18 7.13 -5.01
N ASP A 55 -1.86 7.03 -5.19
CA ASP A 55 -1.21 7.36 -6.45
C ASP A 55 -1.61 6.41 -7.57
N LEU A 56 -1.72 5.10 -7.29
CA LEU A 56 -2.20 4.11 -8.26
C LEU A 56 -3.67 4.32 -8.63
N MET A 57 -4.51 4.72 -7.69
CA MET A 57 -5.93 5.03 -7.96
C MET A 57 -6.12 6.20 -8.95
N LYS A 58 -5.12 7.06 -9.16
CA LYS A 58 -5.18 8.14 -10.17
C LYS A 58 -5.10 7.63 -11.61
N PHE A 59 -4.68 6.38 -11.80
CA PHE A 59 -4.60 5.72 -13.11
C PHE A 59 -5.86 4.90 -13.44
N LEU A 60 -6.83 4.84 -12.51
CA LEU A 60 -8.17 4.28 -12.74
C LEU A 60 -9.11 5.38 -13.26
#